data_AF-A0A938QN73-F1
#
_entry.id   AF-A0A938QN73-F1
#
_cell.length_a   1.000
_cell.length_b   1.000
_cell.length_c   1.000
_cell.angle_alpha   90.00
_cell.angle_beta   90.00
_cell.angle_gamma   90.00
#
_symmetry.space_group_name_H-M   'P 1'
#
loop_
_entity.id
_entity.type
_entity.pdbx_description
1 polymer ?
#
loop_
_entity_poly.entity_id
_entity_poly.type
_entity_poly.pdbx_seq_one_letter_code
_entity_poly.pdbx_strand_id
1 'polypeptide(L)'
;MLTRQELQKIAKARLQDAEALFQSGRYDGSIYLCGYAVEIGLKNKICKTLRWKGFPSTRSEFENLQTFKTHNLDILLRLSGVEDKIKKNYLSQ
;
A
#
# COMPACT_ATOMS: atom_id res chain seq x y z
N MET A 1 8.98 3.78 -12.50
CA MET A 1 7.91 2.99 -11.86
C MET A 1 8.58 2.00 -10.93
N LEU A 2 8.07 1.83 -9.72
CA LEU A 2 8.49 0.77 -8.82
C LEU A 2 7.86 -0.55 -9.26
N THR A 3 8.68 -1.57 -9.54
CA THR A 3 8.15 -2.87 -9.97
C THR A 3 7.33 -3.52 -8.86
N ARG A 4 6.48 -4.49 -9.23
CA ARG A 4 5.72 -5.27 -8.24
C ARG A 4 6.61 -6.00 -7.22
N GLN A 5 7.78 -6.47 -7.64
CA GLN A 5 8.75 -7.11 -6.76
C GLN A 5 9.36 -6.11 -5.78
N GLU A 6 9.74 -4.92 -6.25
CA GLU A 6 10.25 -3.85 -5.39
C GLU A 6 9.20 -3.39 -4.39
N LEU A 7 7.94 -3.18 -4.82
CA LEU A 7 6.85 -2.84 -3.91
C LEU A 7 6.66 -3.92 -2.83
N GLN A 8 6.70 -5.19 -3.20
CA GLN A 8 6.58 -6.29 -2.22
C GLN A 8 7.76 -6.30 -1.24
N LYS A 9 8.98 -6.04 -1.70
CA LYS A 9 10.17 -5.95 -0.85
C LYS A 9 10.06 -4.78 0.14
N ILE A 10 9.66 -3.60 -0.32
CA ILE A 10 9.49 -2.42 0.52
C ILE A 10 8.37 -2.67 1.56
N ALA A 11 7.22 -3.20 1.15
CA ALA A 11 6.11 -3.50 2.07
C ALA A 11 6.54 -4.46 3.20
N LYS A 12 7.27 -5.53 2.85
CA LYS A 12 7.80 -6.48 3.84
C LYS A 12 8.80 -5.81 4.79
N ALA A 13 9.72 -5.01 4.27
CA ALA A 13 10.70 -4.30 5.11
C ALA A 13 10.01 -3.32 6.08
N ARG A 14 8.97 -2.61 5.63
CA ARG A 14 8.21 -1.69 6.51
C ARG A 14 7.39 -2.42 7.57
N LEU A 15 6.85 -3.60 7.25
CA LEU A 15 6.21 -4.44 8.25
C LEU A 15 7.21 -4.94 9.30
N GLN A 16 8.38 -5.42 8.88
CA GLN A 16 9.44 -5.85 9.82
C GLN A 16 9.89 -4.73 10.74
N ASP A 17 10.09 -3.52 10.21
CA ASP A 17 10.42 -2.35 11.03
C ASP A 17 9.27 -2.00 11.99
N ALA A 18 8.02 -2.08 11.54
CA ALA A 18 6.84 -1.85 12.38
C ALA A 18 6.77 -2.86 13.54
N GLU A 19 7.06 -4.14 13.27
CA GLU A 19 7.14 -5.19 14.27
C GLU A 19 8.25 -4.91 15.29
N ALA A 20 9.44 -4.51 14.85
CA ALA A 20 10.55 -4.15 15.75
C ALA A 20 10.22 -2.94 16.65
N LEU A 21 9.54 -1.93 16.09
CA LEU A 21 9.06 -0.79 16.88
C LEU A 21 7.98 -1.20 17.88
N PHE A 22 7.09 -2.12 17.50
CA PHE A 22 6.06 -2.63 18.40
C PHE A 22 6.70 -3.33 19.60
N GLN A 23 7.65 -4.23 19.35
CA GLN A 23 8.34 -4.98 20.41
C GLN A 23 9.17 -4.08 21.35
N SER A 24 9.60 -2.91 20.89
CA SER A 24 10.31 -1.92 21.71
C SER A 24 9.39 -0.91 22.39
N GLY A 25 8.06 -1.09 22.33
CA GLY A 25 7.08 -0.18 22.95
C GLY A 25 6.92 1.16 22.22
N ARG A 26 7.47 1.30 21.02
CA ARG A 26 7.38 2.51 20.18
C ARG A 26 6.13 2.47 19.30
N TYR A 27 4.95 2.45 19.92
CA TYR A 27 3.68 2.18 19.25
C TYR A 27 3.32 3.19 18.15
N ASP A 28 3.53 4.49 18.37
CA ASP A 28 3.21 5.50 17.36
C ASP A 28 4.00 5.28 16.06
N GLY A 29 5.29 4.97 16.20
CA GLY A 29 6.16 4.66 15.06
C GLY A 29 5.80 3.33 14.40
N SER A 30 5.42 2.33 15.20
CA SER A 30 4.95 1.04 14.70
C SER A 30 3.69 1.18 13.85
N ILE A 31 2.67 1.90 14.35
CA ILE A 31 1.41 2.13 13.64
C ILE A 31 1.66 2.88 12.33
N TYR A 32 2.50 3.92 12.35
CA TYR A 32 2.85 4.67 11.15
C TYR A 32 3.50 3.79 10.07
N LEU A 33 4.50 2.98 10.44
CA LEU A 33 5.17 2.08 9.49
C LEU A 33 4.26 0.95 9.01
N CYS A 34 3.39 0.43 9.87
CA CYS A 34 2.38 -0.55 9.50
C CYS A 34 1.41 0.01 8.45
N GLY A 35 0.90 1.23 8.67
CA GLY A 35 0.06 1.94 7.70
C GLY A 35 0.75 2.11 6.34
N TYR A 36 2.03 2.47 6.35
CA TYR A 36 2.82 2.59 5.13
C TYR A 36 3.03 1.24 4.41
N ALA A 37 3.24 0.15 5.15
CA ALA A 37 3.31 -1.19 4.57
C ALA A 37 2.00 -1.58 3.86
N VAL A 38 0.84 -1.25 4.46
CA VAL A 38 -0.48 -1.45 3.86
C VAL A 38 -0.65 -0.61 2.58
N GLU A 39 -0.27 0.67 2.62
CA GLU A 39 -0.30 1.57 1.46
C GLU A 39 0.43 0.96 0.25
N ILE A 40 1.66 0.48 0.47
CA ILE A 40 2.48 -0.14 -0.58
C ILE A 40 1.85 -1.44 -1.08
N GLY A 41 1.29 -2.25 -0.16
CA GLY A 41 0.56 -3.48 -0.50
C GLY A 41 -0.63 -3.21 -1.44
N LEU A 42 -1.41 -2.17 -1.15
CA LEU A 42 -2.53 -1.73 -2.00
C LEU A 42 -2.03 -1.24 -3.36
N LYS A 43 -0.96 -0.45 -3.42
CA LYS A 43 -0.34 0.00 -4.69
C LYS A 43 0.14 -1.16 -5.54
N ASN A 44 0.77 -2.18 -4.94
CA ASN A 44 1.13 -3.42 -5.64
C ASN A 44 -0.10 -4.18 -6.14
N LYS A 45 -1.18 -4.22 -5.35
CA LYS A 45 -2.44 -4.84 -5.75
C LYS A 45 -3.10 -4.10 -6.92
N ILE A 46 -3.10 -2.77 -6.93
CA ILE A 46 -3.54 -1.94 -8.06
C ILE A 46 -2.76 -2.35 -9.33
N CYS A 47 -1.43 -2.46 -9.25
CA CYS A 47 -0.63 -2.90 -10.40
C CYS A 47 -1.06 -4.28 -10.91
N LYS A 48 -1.37 -5.22 -10.01
CA LYS A 48 -1.87 -6.55 -10.39
C LYS A 48 -3.25 -6.46 -11.06
N THR A 49 -4.16 -5.65 -10.53
CA THR A 49 -5.54 -5.48 -11.04
C THR A 49 -5.56 -4.81 -12.42
N LEU A 50 -4.76 -3.76 -12.61
CA LEU A 50 -4.67 -3.00 -13.87
C LEU A 50 -3.63 -3.55 -14.87
N ARG A 51 -2.98 -4.67 -14.53
CA ARG A 51 -1.91 -5.30 -15.33
C ARG A 51 -0.72 -4.37 -15.61
N TRP A 52 -0.38 -3.49 -14.67
CA TRP A 52 0.79 -2.62 -14.76
C TRP A 52 2.06 -3.35 -14.35
N LYS A 53 3.18 -3.02 -15.03
CA LYS A 53 4.51 -3.56 -14.71
C LYS A 53 5.05 -3.01 -13.38
N GLY A 54 4.59 -1.83 -12.97
CA GLY A 54 4.98 -1.17 -11.73
C GLY A 54 4.06 0.00 -11.39
N PHE A 55 4.23 0.55 -10.19
CA PHE A 55 3.49 1.73 -9.74
C PHE A 55 4.29 3.00 -10.06
N PRO A 56 3.65 4.08 -10.54
CA PRO A 56 4.32 5.36 -10.76
C PRO A 56 5.04 5.86 -9.49
N SER A 57 6.25 6.39 -9.66
CA SER A 57 7.10 6.86 -8.55
C SER A 57 7.67 8.26 -8.78
N THR A 58 7.57 8.80 -10.00
CA THR A 58 8.06 10.14 -10.35
C THR A 58 6.91 11.04 -10.78
N ARG A 59 7.11 12.36 -10.73
CA ARG A 59 6.09 13.34 -11.14
C ARG A 59 5.62 13.12 -12.57
N SER A 60 6.53 12.83 -13.51
CA SER A 60 6.20 12.59 -14.91
C SER A 60 5.39 11.31 -15.11
N GLU A 61 5.68 10.25 -14.35
CA GLU A 61 4.89 9.01 -14.42
C GLU A 61 3.45 9.18 -13.92
N PHE A 62 3.19 10.21 -13.10
CA PHE A 62 1.85 10.52 -12.61
C PHE A 62 1.05 11.50 -13.48
N GLU A 63 1.64 12.08 -14.54
CA GLU A 63 1.03 13.20 -15.29
C GLU A 63 -0.44 12.94 -15.67
N ASN A 64 -0.74 11.73 -16.17
CA ASN A 64 -2.10 11.28 -16.53
C ASN A 64 -2.73 10.30 -15.52
N LEU A 65 -2.15 10.16 -14.32
CA LEU A 65 -2.53 9.20 -13.29
C LEU A 65 -2.68 9.86 -11.91
N GLN A 66 -3.11 11.13 -11.86
CA GLN A 66 -3.18 11.91 -10.60
C GLN A 66 -4.04 11.24 -9.52
N THR A 67 -5.10 10.53 -9.89
CA THR A 67 -5.95 9.77 -8.94
C THR A 67 -5.16 8.70 -8.17
N PHE A 68 -4.08 8.16 -8.75
CA PHE A 68 -3.19 7.19 -8.10
C PHE A 68 -2.12 7.85 -7.24
N LYS A 69 -1.93 9.18 -7.35
CA LYS A 69 -0.97 9.97 -6.57
C LYS A 69 -1.56 10.33 -5.21
N THR A 70 -1.87 9.31 -4.42
CA THR A 70 -2.47 9.43 -3.09
C THR A 70 -1.83 8.47 -2.09
N HIS A 71 -2.01 8.79 -0.82
CA HIS A 71 -1.64 7.99 0.35
C HIS A 71 -2.87 7.57 1.17
N ASN A 72 -4.07 7.99 0.76
CA ASN A 72 -5.31 7.66 1.44
C ASN A 72 -5.64 6.17 1.21
N LEU A 73 -5.72 5.40 2.30
CA LEU A 73 -5.92 3.95 2.24
C LEU A 73 -7.28 3.56 1.67
N ASP A 74 -8.35 4.31 1.96
CA ASP A 74 -9.69 4.03 1.41
C ASP A 74 -9.72 4.20 -0.10
N ILE A 75 -9.09 5.27 -0.63
CA ILE A 75 -8.98 5.48 -2.07
C ILE A 75 -8.14 4.36 -2.70
N LEU A 76 -7.01 4.00 -2.11
CA LEU A 76 -6.16 2.92 -2.62
C LEU A 76 -6.87 1.56 -2.58
N LEU A 77 -7.65 1.29 -1.53
CA LEU A 77 -8.45 0.08 -1.40
C LEU A 77 -9.51 0.01 -2.49
N ARG A 78 -10.22 1.11 -2.76
CA ARG A 78 -11.20 1.22 -3.85
C ARG A 78 -10.56 0.97 -5.21
N LEU A 79 -9.42 1.59 -5.48
CA LEU A 79 -8.66 1.41 -6.74
C LEU A 79 -8.06 0.00 -6.88
N SER A 80 -7.85 -0.72 -5.78
CA SER A 80 -7.22 -2.05 -5.79
C SER A 80 -8.11 -3.16 -6.37
N GLY A 81 -9.42 -2.92 -6.46
CA GLY A 81 -10.41 -3.90 -6.93
C GLY A 81 -10.67 -5.06 -5.96
N VAL A 82 -10.31 -4.91 -4.67
CA VAL A 82 -10.63 -5.88 -3.62
C VAL A 82 -11.38 -5.28 -2.44
N GLU A 83 -11.86 -4.05 -2.57
CA GLU A 83 -12.61 -3.35 -1.52
C GLU A 83 -13.78 -4.19 -1.00
N ASP A 84 -14.68 -4.65 -1.87
CA ASP A 84 -15.84 -5.46 -1.48
C ASP A 84 -15.45 -6.73 -0.73
N LYS A 85 -14.40 -7.41 -1.19
CA LYS A 85 -13.87 -8.61 -0.54
C LYS A 85 -13.35 -8.30 0.85
N ILE A 86 -12.58 -7.23 1.00
CA ILE A 86 -12.00 -6.85 2.29
C ILE A 86 -13.10 -6.42 3.25
N LYS A 87 -14.02 -5.56 2.79
CA LYS A 87 -15.11 -5.06 3.63
C LYS A 87 -16.01 -6.21 4.11
N LYS A 88 -16.43 -7.09 3.20
CA LYS A 88 -17.28 -8.24 3.54
C LYS A 88 -16.62 -9.24 4.48
N ASN A 89 -15.31 -9.43 4.37
CA ASN A 89 -14.63 -10.47 5.16
C ASN A 89 -14.12 -9.97 6.51
N TYR A 90 -13.86 -8.67 6.65
CA TYR A 90 -13.11 -8.14 7.80
C TYR A 90 -13.71 -6.87 8.43
N LEU A 91 -14.66 -6.19 7.79
CA LEU A 91 -15.22 -4.91 8.27
C LEU A 91 -16.74 -4.87 8.37
N SER A 92 -17.46 -5.89 7.90
CA SER A 92 -18.89 -6.02 8.15
C SER A 92 -19.11 -6.48 9.60
N GLN A 93 -19.29 -5.51 10.49
CA GLN A 93 -20.05 -5.69 11.73
C GLN A 93 -21.49 -5.27 11.48
#